data_AF-J9AG71-F1
#
_entry.id   AF-J9AG71-F1
#
_cell.length_a   1.000
_cell.length_b   1.000
_cell.length_c   1.000
_cell.angle_alpha   90.00
_cell.angle_beta   90.00
_cell.angle_gamma   90.00
#
_symmetry.space_group_name_H-M   'P 1'
#
loop_
_entity.id
_entity.type
_entity.pdbx_description
1 polymer ?
#
loop_
_entity_poly.entity_id
_entity_poly.type
_entity_poly.pdbx_seq_one_letter_code
_entity_poly.pdbx_strand_id
1 'polypeptide(L)'
;MVIISINGQQNEQQRERPAVQYIQQPWELMIRKQIFHPNEQLGEEQEIDLIFTQIITDCRKPKSYRIHNNERDAISQILRNYRIPPAMVDNPQLLLIDVKIAVIQCARRWPLYFSVQFSSCESIH
;
A
#
# COMPACT_ATOMS: atom_id res chain seq x y z
N MET A 1 49.05 -9.10 67.95
CA MET A 1 47.95 -8.13 67.96
C MET A 1 48.31 -6.98 67.05
N VAL A 2 47.76 -6.92 65.84
CA VAL A 2 47.07 -5.77 65.23
C VAL A 2 46.22 -6.36 64.10
N ILE A 3 44.98 -5.90 64.07
CA ILE A 3 43.83 -6.43 63.33
C ILE A 3 43.74 -5.80 61.94
N ILE A 4 43.14 -6.56 61.03
CA ILE A 4 42.79 -6.28 59.63
C ILE A 4 42.09 -4.92 59.48
N SER A 5 42.43 -4.17 58.43
CA SER A 5 41.49 -3.24 57.79
C SER A 5 41.76 -3.23 56.29
N ILE A 6 41.05 -4.09 55.56
CA ILE A 6 40.87 -3.93 54.13
C ILE A 6 39.60 -3.10 53.93
N ASN A 7 39.80 -1.81 53.64
CA ASN A 7 38.72 -0.89 53.34
C ASN A 7 37.93 -1.39 52.15
N GLY A 8 36.61 -1.51 52.35
CA GLY A 8 35.66 -1.65 51.27
C GLY A 8 35.74 -0.44 50.35
N GLN A 9 36.10 -0.68 49.10
CA GLN A 9 35.72 0.17 47.99
C GLN A 9 34.90 -0.73 47.08
N GLN A 10 33.59 -0.74 47.32
CA GLN A 10 32.63 -1.16 46.31
C GLN A 10 32.84 -0.21 45.13
N ASN A 11 33.56 -0.68 44.11
CA ASN A 11 33.46 -0.09 42.79
C ASN A 11 32.03 -0.39 42.32
N GLU A 12 31.11 0.53 42.59
CA GLU A 12 29.84 0.59 41.88
C GLU A 12 30.19 0.85 40.41
N GLN A 13 30.46 -0.23 39.67
CA GLN A 13 30.28 -0.22 38.23
C GLN A 13 28.79 0.04 38.00
N GLN A 14 28.43 1.32 37.99
CA GLN A 14 27.24 1.82 37.32
C GLN A 14 27.40 1.35 35.88
N ARG A 15 26.86 0.17 35.57
CA ARG A 15 26.63 -0.26 34.20
C ARG A 15 25.65 0.78 33.66
N GLU A 16 26.18 1.79 32.99
CA GLU A 16 25.38 2.64 32.12
C GLU A 16 24.67 1.69 31.17
N ARG A 17 23.39 1.42 31.46
CA ARG A 17 22.53 0.67 30.56
C ARG A 17 22.57 1.47 29.26
N PRO A 18 22.91 0.86 28.11
CA PRO A 18 22.93 1.61 26.86
C PRO A 18 21.58 2.28 26.72
N ALA A 19 21.57 3.61 26.66
CA ALA A 19 20.35 4.35 26.42
C ALA A 19 19.83 3.91 25.05
N VAL A 20 18.63 3.35 25.01
CA VAL A 20 17.96 3.05 23.75
C VAL A 20 17.66 4.40 23.10
N GLN A 21 18.49 4.81 22.14
CA GLN A 21 18.24 6.02 21.37
C GLN A 21 17.05 5.74 20.43
N TYR A 22 15.99 6.52 20.57
CA TYR A 22 14.90 6.53 19.61
C TYR A 22 15.41 7.07 18.28
N ILE A 23 15.62 6.17 17.32
CA ILE A 23 15.89 6.57 15.94
C ILE A 23 14.56 7.07 15.38
N GLN A 24 14.48 8.38 15.10
CA GLN A 24 13.37 8.97 14.36
C GLN A 24 13.44 8.46 12.91
N GLN A 25 12.84 7.32 12.65
CA GLN A 25 12.73 6.83 11.28
C GLN A 25 11.68 7.64 10.52
N PRO A 26 12.02 8.18 9.33
CA PRO A 26 11.03 8.81 8.49
C PRO A 26 10.01 7.74 8.07
N TRP A 27 8.73 7.99 8.36
CA TRP A 27 7.63 7.15 7.91
C TRP A 27 7.02 7.76 6.65
N GLU A 28 6.69 6.91 5.69
CA GLU A 28 5.90 7.25 4.52
C GLU A 28 4.52 6.59 4.66
N LEU A 29 3.46 7.38 4.55
CA LEU A 29 2.09 6.89 4.61
C LEU A 29 1.48 6.86 3.21
N MET A 30 1.06 5.67 2.76
CA MET A 30 0.34 5.49 1.51
C MET A 30 -1.11 5.09 1.81
N ILE A 31 -2.05 5.91 1.39
CA ILE A 31 -3.49 5.64 1.50
C ILE A 31 -3.97 4.93 0.24
N ARG A 32 -4.78 3.88 0.40
CA ARG A 32 -5.24 3.03 -0.70
C ARG A 32 -6.61 2.42 -0.42
N LYS A 33 -7.48 2.36 -1.44
CA LYS A 33 -8.71 1.56 -1.39
C LYS A 33 -8.36 0.07 -1.50
N GLN A 34 -8.68 -0.69 -0.44
CA GLN A 34 -8.40 -2.14 -0.38
C GLN A 34 -9.60 -3.02 -0.74
N ILE A 35 -10.81 -2.63 -0.31
CA ILE A 35 -12.01 -3.45 -0.45
C ILE A 35 -13.18 -2.56 -0.84
N PHE A 36 -14.09 -3.11 -1.64
CA PHE A 36 -15.43 -2.56 -1.79
C PHE A 36 -16.45 -3.37 -1.01
N HIS A 37 -17.35 -2.72 -0.29
CA HIS A 37 -18.50 -3.39 0.30
C HIS A 37 -19.46 -3.87 -0.79
N PRO A 38 -20.22 -4.96 -0.55
CA PRO A 38 -21.31 -5.35 -1.45
C PRO A 38 -22.26 -4.17 -1.65
N ASN A 39 -22.52 -3.79 -2.91
CA ASN A 39 -23.35 -2.65 -3.30
C ASN A 39 -22.81 -1.25 -2.96
N GLU A 40 -21.53 -1.13 -2.58
CA GLU A 40 -20.91 0.18 -2.40
C GLU A 40 -20.93 0.96 -3.72
N GLN A 41 -21.61 2.11 -3.70
CA GLN A 41 -21.57 3.08 -4.80
C GLN A 41 -20.28 3.89 -4.72
N LEU A 42 -19.85 4.42 -5.87
CA LEU A 42 -18.72 5.34 -5.89
C LEU A 42 -19.16 6.66 -5.25
N GLY A 43 -18.31 7.24 -4.40
CA GLY A 43 -18.58 8.52 -3.77
C GLY A 43 -18.34 9.71 -4.70
N GLU A 44 -17.86 10.80 -4.11
CA GLU A 44 -17.57 12.06 -4.81
C GLU A 44 -16.49 11.90 -5.89
N GLU A 45 -16.41 12.85 -6.81
CA GLU A 45 -15.46 12.82 -7.93
C GLU A 45 -14.00 12.63 -7.49
N GLN A 46 -13.61 13.22 -6.35
CA GLN A 46 -12.25 13.09 -5.83
C GLN A 46 -11.94 11.65 -5.39
N GLU A 47 -12.92 10.93 -4.83
CA GLU A 47 -12.73 9.51 -4.49
C GLU A 47 -12.53 8.67 -5.76
N ILE A 48 -13.32 8.95 -6.79
CA ILE A 48 -13.21 8.30 -8.09
C ILE A 48 -11.83 8.55 -8.69
N ASP A 49 -11.33 9.78 -8.65
CA ASP A 49 -10.00 10.14 -9.16
C ASP A 49 -8.89 9.38 -8.43
N LEU A 50 -8.98 9.25 -7.11
CA LEU A 50 -8.01 8.52 -6.30
C LEU A 50 -8.00 7.02 -6.67
N ILE A 51 -9.17 6.40 -6.76
CA ILE A 51 -9.28 4.97 -7.11
C ILE A 51 -8.83 4.74 -8.56
N PHE A 52 -9.20 5.62 -9.48
CA PHE A 52 -8.76 5.56 -10.88
C PHE A 52 -7.23 5.65 -10.97
N THR A 53 -6.63 6.65 -10.34
CA THR A 53 -5.17 6.87 -10.33
C THR A 53 -4.44 5.66 -9.75
N GLN A 54 -4.98 5.10 -8.67
CA GLN A 54 -4.47 3.88 -8.04
C GLN A 54 -4.45 2.70 -9.03
N ILE A 55 -5.55 2.45 -9.75
CA ILE A 55 -5.66 1.38 -10.75
C ILE A 55 -4.65 1.57 -11.88
N ILE A 56 -4.60 2.76 -12.48
CA ILE A 56 -3.67 3.06 -13.58
C ILE A 56 -2.22 2.87 -13.13
N THR A 57 -1.87 3.41 -11.96
CA THR A 57 -0.51 3.30 -11.41
C THR A 57 -0.09 1.85 -11.22
N ASP A 58 -0.97 0.99 -10.71
CA ASP A 58 -0.65 -0.42 -10.55
C ASP A 58 -0.61 -1.18 -11.87
N CYS A 59 -1.45 -0.81 -12.85
CA CYS A 59 -1.43 -1.37 -14.19
C CYS A 59 -0.13 -1.04 -14.96
N ARG A 60 0.63 -0.03 -14.55
CA ARG A 60 1.97 0.25 -15.09
C ARG A 60 3.09 -0.55 -14.42
N LYS A 61 2.87 -1.05 -13.21
CA LYS A 61 3.88 -1.84 -12.48
C LYS A 61 4.03 -3.22 -13.15
N PRO A 62 5.24 -3.62 -13.61
CA PRO A 62 5.42 -4.84 -14.42
C PRO A 62 5.21 -6.15 -13.65
N LYS A 63 5.24 -6.15 -12.31
CA LYS A 63 5.14 -7.35 -11.48
C LYS A 63 4.18 -7.14 -10.30
N SER A 64 2.87 -7.21 -10.56
CA SER A 64 1.85 -7.24 -9.50
C SER A 64 1.17 -8.60 -9.52
N TYR A 65 1.28 -9.36 -8.43
CA TYR A 65 0.54 -10.63 -8.29
C TYR A 65 -0.99 -10.42 -8.25
N ARG A 66 -1.45 -9.17 -7.98
CA ARG A 66 -2.87 -8.83 -7.92
C ARG A 66 -3.48 -8.54 -9.28
N ILE A 67 -2.67 -8.31 -10.33
CA ILE A 67 -3.14 -7.88 -11.65
C ILE A 67 -2.46 -8.70 -12.75
N HIS A 68 -3.27 -9.49 -13.45
CA HIS A 68 -2.89 -10.30 -14.60
C HIS A 68 -2.75 -9.48 -15.89
N ASN A 69 -2.14 -10.04 -16.93
CA ASN A 69 -1.90 -9.33 -18.19
C ASN A 69 -3.20 -9.01 -18.94
N ASN A 70 -4.15 -9.96 -19.00
CA ASN A 70 -5.46 -9.76 -19.61
C ASN A 70 -6.26 -8.62 -18.93
N GLU A 71 -6.08 -8.44 -17.62
CA GLU A 71 -6.70 -7.35 -16.85
C GLU A 71 -6.13 -5.98 -17.27
N ARG A 72 -4.81 -5.89 -17.53
CA ARG A 72 -4.16 -4.69 -18.07
C ARG A 72 -4.59 -4.40 -19.50
N ASP A 73 -4.74 -5.44 -20.31
CA ASP A 73 -5.22 -5.32 -21.69
C ASP A 73 -6.66 -4.80 -21.72
N ALA A 74 -7.51 -5.24 -20.78
CA ALA A 74 -8.87 -4.74 -20.64
C ALA A 74 -8.91 -3.24 -20.31
N ILE A 75 -8.07 -2.76 -19.40
CA ILE A 75 -7.95 -1.31 -19.12
C ILE A 75 -7.47 -0.56 -20.37
N SER A 76 -6.46 -1.08 -21.05
CA SER A 76 -5.93 -0.50 -22.29
C SER A 76 -6.99 -0.43 -23.39
N GLN A 77 -7.86 -1.43 -23.47
CA GLN A 77 -8.99 -1.45 -24.40
C GLN A 77 -10.04 -0.39 -24.04
N ILE A 78 -10.39 -0.24 -22.76
CA ILE A 78 -11.31 0.81 -22.30
C ILE A 78 -10.78 2.19 -22.70
N LEU A 79 -9.53 2.50 -22.37
CA LEU A 79 -8.92 3.80 -22.69
C LEU A 79 -8.91 4.08 -24.21
N ARG A 80 -8.63 3.05 -25.03
CA ARG A 80 -8.69 3.17 -26.50
C ARG A 80 -10.12 3.41 -27.00
N ASN A 81 -11.12 2.74 -26.45
CA ASN A 81 -12.52 2.90 -26.84
C ASN A 81 -13.01 4.33 -26.59
N TYR A 82 -12.59 4.94 -25.48
CA TYR A 82 -12.88 6.35 -25.16
C TYR A 82 -11.92 7.34 -25.84
N ARG A 83 -10.98 6.87 -26.69
CA ARG A 83 -9.99 7.69 -27.40
C ARG A 83 -9.11 8.54 -26.47
N ILE A 84 -8.79 8.01 -25.30
CA ILE A 84 -7.96 8.72 -24.30
C ILE A 84 -6.48 8.56 -24.68
N PRO A 85 -5.76 9.67 -24.95
CA PRO A 85 -4.34 9.61 -25.26
C PRO A 85 -3.53 9.30 -24.00
N PRO A 86 -2.39 8.57 -24.09
CA PRO A 86 -1.59 8.18 -22.93
C PRO A 86 -1.20 9.34 -22.01
N ALA A 87 -0.90 10.51 -22.58
CA ALA A 87 -0.52 11.72 -21.83
C ALA A 87 -1.64 12.30 -20.95
N MET A 88 -2.92 12.01 -21.28
CA MET A 88 -4.07 12.49 -20.52
C MET A 88 -4.42 11.57 -19.35
N VAL A 89 -4.00 10.31 -19.40
CA VAL A 89 -4.31 9.31 -18.36
C VAL A 89 -3.74 9.73 -16.99
N ASP A 90 -2.64 10.47 -16.98
CA ASP A 90 -2.00 10.99 -15.76
C ASP A 90 -2.71 12.21 -15.16
N ASN A 91 -3.76 12.71 -15.81
CA ASN A 91 -4.49 13.90 -15.39
C ASN A 91 -6.00 13.56 -15.24
N PRO A 92 -6.41 12.87 -14.15
CA PRO A 92 -7.80 12.43 -13.96
C PRO A 92 -8.84 13.54 -14.04
N GLN A 93 -8.46 14.77 -13.67
CA GLN A 93 -9.31 15.97 -13.73
C GLN A 93 -9.71 16.36 -15.16
N LEU A 94 -8.97 15.93 -16.17
CA LEU A 94 -9.27 16.19 -17.58
C LEU A 94 -10.10 15.08 -18.23
N LEU A 95 -10.34 13.98 -17.52
CA LEU A 95 -11.05 12.81 -18.03
C LEU A 95 -12.54 12.91 -17.69
N LEU A 96 -13.38 12.49 -18.64
CA LEU A 96 -14.80 12.31 -18.39
C LEU A 96 -15.02 11.29 -17.26
N ILE A 97 -15.98 11.58 -16.39
CA ILE A 97 -16.33 10.74 -15.25
C ILE A 97 -16.66 9.29 -15.68
N ASP A 98 -17.32 9.12 -16.83
CA ASP A 98 -17.69 7.81 -17.38
C ASP A 98 -16.48 6.94 -17.69
N VAL A 99 -15.36 7.51 -18.14
CA VAL A 99 -14.12 6.76 -18.39
C VAL A 99 -13.57 6.23 -17.08
N LYS A 100 -13.55 7.09 -16.05
CA LYS A 100 -13.05 6.75 -14.71
C LYS A 100 -13.91 5.62 -14.11
N ILE A 101 -15.23 5.76 -14.19
CA ILE A 101 -16.18 4.74 -13.73
C ILE A 101 -16.00 3.42 -14.49
N ALA A 102 -15.86 3.45 -15.82
CA ALA A 102 -15.68 2.23 -16.63
C ALA A 102 -14.41 1.46 -16.21
N VAL A 103 -13.30 2.18 -15.98
CA VAL A 103 -12.05 1.59 -15.47
C VAL A 103 -12.25 0.98 -14.08
N ILE A 104 -12.89 1.70 -13.17
CA ILE A 104 -13.13 1.23 -11.79
C ILE A 104 -14.03 -0.01 -11.79
N GLN A 105 -15.14 0.02 -12.54
CA GLN A 105 -16.04 -1.14 -12.67
C GLN A 105 -15.34 -2.34 -13.29
N CYS A 106 -14.45 -2.12 -14.26
CA CYS A 106 -13.63 -3.19 -14.80
C CYS A 106 -12.75 -3.82 -13.72
N ALA A 107 -12.03 -3.01 -12.95
CA ALA A 107 -11.14 -3.47 -11.89
C ALA A 107 -11.87 -4.12 -10.70
N ARG A 108 -13.11 -3.71 -10.39
CA ARG A 108 -13.95 -4.32 -9.34
C ARG A 108 -14.27 -5.80 -9.61
N ARG A 109 -14.19 -6.25 -10.87
CA ARG A 109 -14.42 -7.65 -11.26
C ARG A 109 -13.18 -8.54 -11.11
N TRP A 110 -12.02 -7.95 -10.85
CA TRP A 110 -10.78 -8.71 -10.72
C TRP A 110 -10.73 -9.44 -9.38
N PRO A 111 -10.47 -10.75 -9.36
CA PRO A 111 -10.62 -11.57 -8.16
C PRO A 111 -9.62 -11.19 -7.06
N LEU A 112 -8.45 -10.68 -7.42
CA LEU A 112 -7.36 -10.45 -6.47
C LEU A 112 -7.14 -8.97 -6.10
N TYR A 113 -7.65 -8.02 -6.89
CA TYR A 113 -7.21 -6.63 -6.79
C TYR A 113 -7.78 -5.89 -5.57
N PHE A 114 -9.08 -6.00 -5.33
CA PHE A 114 -9.77 -5.47 -4.15
C PHE A 114 -10.08 -6.58 -3.13
N SER A 115 -9.08 -7.44 -2.89
CA SER A 115 -9.17 -8.56 -1.94
C SER A 115 -8.11 -8.45 -0.85
N VAL A 116 -8.42 -8.96 0.33
CA VAL A 116 -7.45 -9.15 1.41
C VAL A 116 -6.95 -10.58 1.35
N GLN A 117 -5.62 -10.73 1.24
CA GLN A 117 -4.97 -12.02 1.25
C GLN A 117 -4.43 -12.30 2.64
N PHE A 118 -4.67 -13.51 3.13
CA PHE A 118 -4.11 -14.01 4.37
C PHE A 118 -3.15 -15.13 4.02
N SER A 119 -1.89 -15.01 4.45
CA SER A 119 -0.93 -16.10 4.32
C SER A 119 -1.27 -17.17 5.35
N SER A 120 -1.73 -18.33 4.89
CA SER A 120 -1.85 -19.52 5.74
C SER A 120 -0.46 -20.14 5.90
N CYS A 121 0.07 -20.13 7.12
CA CYS A 121 1.23 -20.95 7.47
C CYS A 121 0.69 -22.31 7.92
N GLU A 122 0.76 -23.31 7.05
CA GLU A 122 0.47 -24.68 7.45
C GLU A 122 1.75 -25.26 8.07
N SER A 123 1.75 -25.44 9.39
CA SER A 123 2.82 -26.14 10.08
C SER A 123 2.76 -27.61 9.66
N ILE A 124 3.70 -28.01 8.79
CA ILE A 124 3.93 -29.41 8.46
C ILE A 124 4.41 -30.10 9.75
N HIS A 125 3.53 -30.92 10.34
CA HIS A 125 3.84 -31.80 11.48
C HIS A 125 4.42 -33.12 11.00
#